data_AF-A0A800DVH7-F1
#
_entry.id   AF-A0A800DVH7-F1
#
_cell.length_a   1.000
_cell.length_b   1.000
_cell.length_c   1.000
_cell.angle_alpha   90.00
_cell.angle_beta   90.00
_cell.angle_gamma   90.00
#
_symmetry.space_group_name_H-M   'P 1'
#
loop_
_entity.id
_entity.type
_entity.pdbx_description
1 polymer ?
#
loop_
_entity_poly.entity_id
_entity_poly.type
_entity_poly.pdbx_seq_one_letter_code
_entity_poly.pdbx_strand_id
1 'polypeptide(L)' 'MILVIDNYDSFTYNLVQYLQELGKKVVVYRNDRITIEKLKKIKMEKDI' A
#
# COMPACT_ATOMS: atom_id res chain seq x y z
N MET A 1 -0.30 -4.87 -8.05
CA MET A 1 -0.70 -4.60 -6.63
C MET A 1 0.00 -3.35 -6.13
N ILE A 2 -0.70 -2.43 -5.44
CA ILE A 2 -0.16 -1.15 -4.94
C ILE A 2 0.07 -1.24 -3.42
N LEU A 3 1.25 -0.82 -2.99
CA LEU A 3 1.59 -0.63 -1.57
C LEU A 3 1.45 0.86 -1.21
N VAL A 4 0.66 1.16 -0.18
CA VAL A 4 0.54 2.50 0.39
C VAL A 4 1.19 2.51 1.77
N ILE A 5 2.09 3.46 2.00
CA ILE A 5 2.70 3.69 3.31
C ILE A 5 1.94 4.83 4.00
N ASP A 6 1.24 4.48 5.07
CA ASP A 6 0.53 5.42 5.93
C ASP A 6 1.52 6.08 6.90
N ASN A 7 1.68 7.40 6.77
CA ASN A 7 2.45 8.22 7.71
C ASN A 7 1.54 8.86 8.77
N TYR A 8 0.46 8.16 9.17
CA TYR A 8 -0.58 8.67 10.07
C TYR A 8 -1.32 9.89 9.49
N ASP A 9 -1.52 9.88 8.18
CA ASP A 9 -2.21 10.96 7.48
C ASP A 9 -3.72 10.69 7.43
N SER A 10 -4.52 11.71 7.74
CA SER A 10 -5.99 11.62 7.74
C SER A 10 -6.57 11.29 6.35
N PHE A 11 -5.83 11.53 5.27
CA PHE A 11 -6.27 11.31 3.90
C PHE A 11 -5.82 9.99 3.30
N THR A 12 -5.01 9.18 4.01
CA THR A 12 -4.50 7.89 3.50
C THR A 12 -5.63 7.02 2.96
N TYR A 13 -6.76 6.93 3.67
CA TYR A 13 -7.87 6.07 3.26
C TYR A 13 -8.71 6.63 2.11
N ASN A 14 -8.73 7.95 1.91
CA ASN A 14 -9.33 8.55 0.71
C ASN A 14 -8.59 8.09 -0.55
N LEU A 15 -7.25 8.12 -0.53
CA LEU A 15 -6.42 7.61 -1.64
C LEU A 15 -6.64 6.11 -1.85
N VAL A 16 -6.64 5.33 -0.77
CA VAL A 16 -6.87 3.87 -0.84
C VAL A 16 -8.22 3.57 -1.49
N GLN A 17 -9.28 4.29 -1.13
CA GLN A 17 -10.59 4.14 -1.72
C GLN A 17 -10.56 4.41 -3.24
N TYR A 18 -9.98 5.53 -3.68
CA TYR A 18 -9.88 5.83 -5.12
C TYR A 18 -9.11 4.76 -5.89
N LEU A 19 -8.02 4.22 -5.33
CA LEU A 19 -7.27 3.14 -5.95
C LEU A 19 -8.07 1.84 -6.05
N GLN A 20 -8.88 1.54 -5.02
CA GLN A 20 -9.77 0.38 -5.01
C GLN A 20 -10.93 0.54 -6.00
N GLU A 21 -11.51 1.74 -6.14
CA GLU A 21 -12.54 2.06 -7.14
C GLU A 21 -12.00 1.90 -8.58
N LEU A 22 -10.70 2.15 -8.80
CA LEU A 22 -10.01 1.85 -10.06
C LEU A 22 -9.67 0.36 -10.26
N GLY A 23 -10.20 -0.53 -9.40
CA GLY A 23 -9.99 -1.98 -9.47
C GLY A 23 -8.57 -2.43 -9.07
N LYS A 24 -7.77 -1.57 -8.44
CA LYS A 24 -6.42 -1.93 -8.02
C LYS A 24 -6.45 -2.64 -6.68
N LYS A 25 -5.68 -3.73 -6.57
CA LYS A 25 -5.38 -4.37 -5.28
C LYS A 25 -4.43 -3.49 -4.48
N VAL A 26 -4.87 -3.00 -3.32
CA VAL A 26 -4.09 -2.11 -2.43
C VAL A 26 -3.78 -2.81 -1.12
N VAL A 27 -2.55 -2.62 -0.61
CA VAL A 27 -2.13 -3.02 0.73
C VAL A 27 -1.57 -1.79 1.45
N VAL A 28 -1.97 -1.58 2.70
CA VAL A 28 -1.57 -0.41 3.50
C VAL A 28 -0.75 -0.88 4.70
N TYR A 29 0.40 -0.25 4.94
CA TYR A 29 1.18 -0.41 6.17
C TYR A 29 1.53 0.96 6.73
N ARG A 30 1.59 1.08 8.06
CA ARG A 30 2.18 2.25 8.69
C ARG A 30 3.69 2.26 8.52
N ASN A 31 4.26 3.43 8.33
CA ASN A 31 5.69 3.64 8.08
C ASN A 31 6.60 3.01 9.16
N ASP A 32 6.14 2.95 10.40
CA ASP A 32 6.85 2.42 11.56
C ASP A 32 6.45 0.97 11.94
N ARG A 33 5.48 0.37 11.23
CA ARG A 33 4.95 -0.98 11.54
C ARG A 33 5.35 -2.05 10.53
N ILE A 34 6.23 -1.72 9.59
CA ILE A 34 6.73 -2.64 8.57
C ILE A 34 8.23 -2.46 8.38
N THR A 35 8.94 -3.55 8.04
CA THR A 35 10.38 -3.48 7.73
C THR A 35 10.61 -3.69 6.24
N ILE A 36 11.74 -3.20 5.73
CA ILE A 36 12.12 -3.39 4.33
C ILE A 36 12.22 -4.88 3.97
N GLU A 37 12.72 -5.71 4.88
CA GLU A 37 12.80 -7.17 4.69
C GLU A 37 11.42 -7.80 4.55
N LYS A 38 10.44 -7.34 5.34
CA LYS A 38 9.05 -7.77 5.20
C LYS A 38 8.46 -7.30 3.87
N LEU A 39 8.72 -6.06 3.46
CA LEU A 39 8.27 -5.53 2.17
C LEU A 39 8.81 -6.33 0.98
N LYS A 40 10.10 -6.70 1.00
CA LYS A 40 10.72 -7.54 -0.04
C LYS A 40 10.06 -8.92 -0.20
N LYS A 41 9.42 -9.44 0.86
CA LYS A 41 8.72 -10.73 0.85
C LYS A 41 7.28 -10.62 0.34
N ILE A 42 6.73 -9.40 0.27
CA ILE A 42 5.43 -9.18 -0.33
C ILE A 42 5.56 -9.44 -1.83
N LYS A 43 4.81 -10.42 -2.34
CA LYS A 43 4.74 -10.71 -3.78
C LYS A 43 4.04 -9.55 -4.49
N MET A 44 4.83 -8.60 -4.98
CA MET A 44 4.37 -7.59 -5.93
C MET A 44 4.50 -8.18 -7.32
N GLU A 45 3.37 -8.38 -7.99
CA GLU A 45 3.38 -8.58 -9.44
C GLU A 45 4.02 -7.34 -10.07
N LYS A 46 5.14 -7.57 -10.78
CA LYS A 46 5.73 -6.55 -11.61
C LYS A 46 4.87 -6.50 -12.87
N ASP A 47 3.93 -5.56 -12.90
CA ASP A 47 3.31 -5.14 -14.16
C ASP A 47 4.40 -4.35 -14.91
N ILE A 48 5.25 -5.07 -15.66
CA ILE A 48 6.14 -4.52 -16.70
C ILE A 48 5.65 -5.08 -18.03
#